data_AF-A0A9P3AL86-F1
#
_entry.id   AF-A0A9P3AL86-F1
#
_cell.length_a   1.000
_cell.length_b   1.000
_cell.length_c   1.000
_cell.angle_alpha   90.00
_cell.angle_beta   90.00
_cell.angle_gamma   90.00
#
_symmetry.space_group_name_H-M   'P 1'
#
loop_
_entity.id
_entity.type
_entity.pdbx_description
1 polymer ?
#
loop_
_entity_poly.entity_id
_entity_poly.type
_entity_poly.pdbx_seq_one_letter_code
_entity_poly.pdbx_strand_id
1 'polypeptide(L)'
;MNAEIAVDLIDARLLGADSIPVKIRTRAKVSEKEVAELFSAIDFIISYYSEKDIIPKRIALAFVDIYVNFNVSDDFYNESETQRYEDIGIALQEKAYELFE
;
A
#
# COMPACT_ATOMS: atom_id res chain seq x y z
N MET A 1 -2.77 1.96 -17.74
CA MET A 1 -1.64 1.27 -17.07
C MET A 1 -1.63 -0.18 -17.52
N ASN A 2 -0.48 -0.85 -17.59
CA ASN A 2 -0.41 -2.30 -17.80
C ASN A 2 -0.04 -2.97 -16.46
N ALA A 3 -0.16 -4.30 -16.37
CA ALA A 3 0.07 -5.04 -15.13
C ALA A 3 1.50 -4.88 -14.59
N GLU A 4 2.51 -4.92 -15.44
CA GLU A 4 3.90 -4.76 -15.01
C GLU A 4 4.18 -3.39 -14.39
N ILE A 5 3.68 -2.31 -15.03
CA ILE A 5 3.78 -0.94 -14.49
C ILE A 5 3.04 -0.82 -13.15
N ALA A 6 1.87 -1.46 -13.02
CA ALA A 6 1.12 -1.44 -11.76
C ALA A 6 1.87 -2.17 -10.64
N VAL A 7 2.46 -3.34 -10.94
CA VAL A 7 3.29 -4.09 -9.99
C VAL A 7 4.51 -3.28 -9.57
N ASP A 8 5.22 -2.68 -10.51
CA ASP A 8 6.38 -1.86 -10.21
C ASP A 8 6.02 -0.62 -9.37
N LEU A 9 4.84 -0.05 -9.59
CA LEU A 9 4.34 1.07 -8.79
C LEU A 9 3.99 0.63 -7.36
N ILE A 10 3.31 -0.50 -7.19
CA ILE A 10 3.01 -1.07 -5.86
C ILE A 10 4.31 -1.35 -5.12
N ASP A 11 5.26 -2.01 -5.76
CA ASP A 11 6.57 -2.31 -5.16
C ASP A 11 7.31 -1.03 -4.78
N ALA A 12 7.36 -0.02 -5.66
CA ALA A 12 8.00 1.24 -5.34
C ALA A 12 7.35 1.96 -4.15
N ARG A 13 6.01 1.89 -4.03
CA ARG A 13 5.23 2.59 -3.00
C ARG A 13 5.13 1.85 -1.68
N LEU A 14 5.30 0.52 -1.65
CA LEU A 14 5.22 -0.28 -0.42
C LEU A 14 6.57 -0.84 0.04
N LEU A 15 7.42 -1.30 -0.88
CA LEU A 15 8.65 -2.03 -0.57
C LEU A 15 9.94 -1.27 -0.94
N GLY A 16 9.84 -0.25 -1.79
CA GLY A 16 10.96 0.55 -2.25
C GLY A 16 11.71 1.31 -1.14
N ALA A 17 12.92 1.77 -1.45
CA ALA A 17 13.74 2.53 -0.51
C ALA A 17 13.15 3.92 -0.13
N ASP A 18 12.25 4.47 -0.96
CA ASP A 18 11.48 5.69 -0.70
C ASP A 18 9.96 5.39 -0.62
N SER A 19 9.61 4.19 -0.14
CA SER A 19 8.22 3.76 -0.02
C SER A 19 7.47 4.55 1.05
N ILE A 20 6.13 4.50 1.00
CA ILE A 20 5.28 5.15 1.98
C ILE A 20 5.59 4.65 3.41
N PRO A 21 5.72 3.33 3.68
CA PRO A 21 6.19 2.85 4.98
C PRO A 21 7.53 3.42 5.43
N VAL A 22 8.51 3.54 4.52
CA VAL A 22 9.81 4.14 4.86
C VAL A 22 9.63 5.61 5.21
N LYS A 23 8.87 6.37 4.42
CA LYS A 23 8.59 7.78 4.68
C LYS A 23 7.92 8.00 6.04
N ILE A 24 6.96 7.17 6.39
CA ILE A 24 6.32 7.20 7.71
C ILE A 24 7.38 6.97 8.80
N ARG A 25 8.19 5.92 8.72
CA ARG A 25 9.22 5.64 9.74
C ARG A 25 10.27 6.74 9.85
N THR A 26 10.65 7.36 8.73
CA THR A 26 11.65 8.45 8.67
C THR A 26 11.04 9.84 8.84
N ARG A 27 9.72 9.94 9.09
CA ARG A 27 8.98 11.21 9.22
C ARG A 27 9.08 12.12 7.99
N ALA A 28 9.29 11.53 6.82
CA ALA A 28 9.14 12.23 5.56
C ALA A 28 7.66 12.39 5.22
N LYS A 29 7.34 13.45 4.48
CA LYS A 29 5.96 13.74 4.08
C LYS A 29 5.45 12.68 3.10
N VAL A 30 4.32 12.05 3.43
CA VAL A 30 3.54 11.22 2.50
C VAL A 30 2.49 12.10 1.83
N SER A 31 2.56 12.25 0.51
CA SER A 31 1.59 13.07 -0.23
C SER A 31 0.34 12.30 -0.63
N GLU A 32 -0.80 12.98 -0.69
CA GLU A 32 -2.07 12.42 -1.18
C GLU A 32 -1.94 11.80 -2.58
N LYS A 33 -1.12 12.43 -3.43
CA LYS A 33 -0.88 11.93 -4.79
C LYS A 33 -0.24 10.54 -4.77
N GLU A 34 0.70 10.29 -3.88
CA GLU A 34 1.39 9.00 -3.78
C GLU A 34 0.45 7.90 -3.29
N VAL A 35 -0.42 8.24 -2.34
CA VAL A 35 -1.45 7.32 -1.83
C VAL A 35 -2.48 7.01 -2.92
N ALA A 36 -2.95 8.04 -3.64
CA ALA A 36 -3.90 7.87 -4.73
C ALA A 36 -3.32 7.04 -5.89
N GLU A 37 -2.06 7.25 -6.24
CA GLU A 37 -1.34 6.43 -7.24
C GLU A 37 -1.25 4.96 -6.82
N LEU A 38 -0.90 4.71 -5.54
CA LEU A 38 -0.86 3.36 -4.98
C LEU A 38 -2.22 2.67 -5.06
N PHE A 39 -3.29 3.32 -4.59
CA PHE A 39 -4.63 2.72 -4.61
C PHE A 39 -5.11 2.46 -6.04
N SER A 40 -4.87 3.38 -6.96
CA SER A 40 -5.22 3.18 -8.38
C SER A 40 -4.49 1.98 -8.99
N ALA A 41 -3.24 1.72 -8.60
CA ALA A 41 -2.49 0.55 -9.05
C ALA A 41 -2.99 -0.75 -8.44
N ILE A 42 -3.34 -0.73 -7.15
CA ILE A 42 -3.91 -1.90 -6.49
C ILE A 42 -5.28 -2.25 -7.10
N ASP A 43 -6.16 -1.28 -7.30
CA ASP A 43 -7.49 -1.50 -7.90
C ASP A 43 -7.38 -2.09 -9.31
N PHE A 44 -6.40 -1.61 -10.08
CA PHE A 44 -6.10 -2.18 -11.38
C PHE A 44 -5.61 -3.62 -11.29
N ILE A 45 -4.73 -3.93 -10.33
CA ILE A 45 -4.20 -5.28 -10.12
C ILE A 45 -5.30 -6.25 -9.67
N ILE A 46 -6.14 -5.86 -8.73
CA ILE A 46 -7.31 -6.63 -8.29
C ILE A 46 -8.17 -6.96 -9.51
N SER A 47 -8.55 -5.95 -10.29
CA SER A 47 -9.36 -6.14 -11.50
C SER A 47 -8.67 -7.01 -12.56
N TYR A 48 -7.34 -6.95 -12.66
CA TYR A 48 -6.56 -7.68 -13.65
C TYR A 48 -6.34 -9.16 -13.28
N TYR A 49 -6.33 -9.47 -11.98
CA TYR A 49 -6.10 -10.81 -11.44
C TYR A 49 -7.35 -11.49 -10.88
N SER A 50 -8.51 -10.82 -10.82
CA SER A 50 -9.77 -11.37 -10.28
C SER A 50 -10.23 -12.68 -10.93
N GLU A 51 -9.90 -12.91 -12.20
CA GLU A 51 -10.24 -14.14 -12.93
C GLU A 51 -9.02 -15.07 -13.14
N LYS A 52 -7.92 -14.84 -12.41
CA LYS A 52 -6.66 -15.56 -12.58
C LYS A 52 -6.27 -16.36 -11.35
N ASP A 53 -5.93 -17.62 -11.55
CA ASP A 53 -5.52 -18.53 -10.46
C ASP A 53 -4.13 -18.21 -9.86
N ILE A 54 -3.39 -17.26 -10.43
CA ILE A 54 -2.00 -17.00 -10.05
C ILE A 54 -1.75 -15.50 -9.92
N ILE A 55 -1.37 -15.09 -8.71
CA ILE A 55 -0.91 -13.74 -8.38
C ILE A 55 0.63 -13.73 -8.34
N PRO A 56 1.30 -12.74 -8.94
CA PRO A 56 2.74 -12.62 -8.86
C PRO A 56 3.23 -12.51 -7.42
N LYS A 57 4.30 -13.26 -7.09
CA LYS A 57 4.91 -13.26 -5.75
C LYS A 57 5.33 -11.87 -5.24
N ARG A 58 5.70 -10.96 -6.15
CA ARG A 58 6.04 -9.56 -5.82
C ARG A 58 4.86 -8.85 -5.16
N ILE A 59 3.66 -9.02 -5.71
CA ILE A 59 2.43 -8.43 -5.15
C ILE A 59 2.11 -9.07 -3.81
N ALA A 60 2.17 -10.40 -3.72
CA ALA A 60 1.95 -11.11 -2.46
C ALA A 60 2.88 -10.61 -1.34
N LEU A 61 4.16 -10.41 -1.65
CA LEU A 61 5.14 -9.87 -0.71
C LEU A 61 4.79 -8.44 -0.26
N ALA A 62 4.28 -7.60 -1.16
CA ALA A 62 3.93 -6.21 -0.86
C ALA A 62 2.79 -6.08 0.16
N PHE A 63 1.93 -7.09 0.29
CA PHE A 63 0.82 -7.12 1.24
C PHE A 63 1.11 -7.86 2.55
N VAL A 64 2.30 -8.45 2.73
CA VAL A 64 2.68 -9.10 3.99
C VAL A 64 2.76 -8.07 5.11
N ASP A 65 2.04 -8.33 6.20
CA ASP A 65 1.96 -7.47 7.39
C ASP A 65 1.65 -6.00 7.08
N ILE A 66 0.85 -5.75 6.03
CA ILE A 66 0.67 -4.42 5.46
C ILE A 66 0.18 -3.40 6.49
N TYR A 67 -0.77 -3.76 7.36
CA TYR A 67 -1.31 -2.86 8.38
C TYR A 67 -0.25 -2.37 9.37
N VAL A 68 0.69 -3.24 9.79
CA VAL A 68 1.73 -2.90 10.77
C VAL A 68 2.64 -1.78 10.25
N ASN A 69 2.79 -1.65 8.94
CA ASN A 69 3.57 -0.57 8.33
C ASN A 69 2.93 0.82 8.46
N PHE A 70 1.65 0.89 8.80
CA PHE A 70 0.85 2.11 8.89
C PHE A 70 0.31 2.40 10.29
N ASN A 71 0.40 1.43 11.20
CA ASN A 71 0.13 1.66 12.61
C ASN A 71 1.30 2.43 13.26
N VAL A 72 1.05 3.71 13.58
CA VAL A 72 2.05 4.62 14.15
C VAL A 72 1.65 5.07 15.55
N SER A 73 2.63 5.43 16.37
CA SER A 73 2.41 5.91 17.74
C SER A 73 2.15 7.41 17.80
N ASP A 74 1.24 7.79 18.70
CA ASP A 74 0.89 9.18 19.05
C ASP A 74 2.06 9.99 19.66
N ASP A 75 3.16 9.32 20.03
CA ASP A 75 4.37 10.00 20.52
C ASP A 75 5.09 10.79 19.42
N PHE A 76 4.82 10.48 18.14
CA PHE A 76 5.53 11.05 16.99
C PHE A 76 4.65 11.75 15.97
N TYR A 77 3.36 11.45 15.97
CA TYR A 77 2.37 12.00 15.06
C TYR A 77 1.21 12.60 15.86
N ASN A 78 0.59 13.65 15.31
CA ASN A 78 -0.65 14.14 15.89
C ASN A 78 -1.82 13.20 15.54
N GLU A 79 -2.92 13.31 16.28
CA GLU A 79 -4.11 12.48 16.11
C GLU A 79 -4.61 12.43 14.67
N SER A 80 -4.62 13.56 13.94
CA SER A 80 -5.06 13.60 12.55
C SER A 80 -4.11 12.86 11.61
N GLU A 81 -2.80 12.86 11.89
CA GLU A 81 -1.82 12.11 11.10
C GLU A 81 -1.87 10.62 11.43
N THR A 82 -1.97 10.26 12.71
CA THR A 82 -2.14 8.87 13.15
C THR A 82 -3.38 8.25 12.50
N GLN A 83 -4.53 8.93 12.61
CA GLN A 83 -5.78 8.48 12.01
C GLN A 83 -5.65 8.31 10.49
N ARG A 84 -5.03 9.27 9.81
CA ARG A 84 -4.82 9.19 8.36
C ARG A 84 -3.99 7.97 7.95
N TYR A 85 -2.92 7.66 8.67
CA TYR A 85 -2.12 6.48 8.36
C TYR A 85 -2.86 5.19 8.69
N GLU A 86 -3.58 5.15 9.80
CA GLU A 86 -4.44 4.02 10.14
C GLU A 86 -5.50 3.75 9.06
N ASP A 87 -6.19 4.79 8.58
CA ASP A 87 -7.17 4.69 7.50
C ASP A 87 -6.55 4.10 6.22
N ILE A 88 -5.33 4.52 5.87
CA ILE A 88 -4.59 3.95 4.74
C ILE A 88 -4.27 2.47 4.99
N GLY A 89 -3.81 2.13 6.19
CA GLY A 89 -3.50 0.75 6.57
C GLY A 89 -4.71 -0.18 6.48
N ILE A 90 -5.87 0.27 6.97
CA ILE A 90 -7.14 -0.47 6.89
C ILE A 90 -7.55 -0.67 5.44
N ALA A 91 -7.55 0.40 4.63
CA ALA A 91 -7.93 0.31 3.22
C ALA A 91 -6.99 -0.62 2.42
N LEU A 92 -5.70 -0.64 2.73
CA LEU A 92 -4.75 -1.59 2.13
C LEU A 92 -5.03 -3.03 2.54
N GLN A 93 -5.46 -3.26 3.78
CA GLN A 93 -5.83 -4.58 4.26
C GLN A 93 -7.11 -5.09 3.58
N GLU A 94 -8.13 -4.24 3.43
CA GLU A 94 -9.36 -4.57 2.68
C GLU A 94 -9.04 -4.96 1.22
N LYS A 95 -8.19 -4.17 0.56
CA LYS A 95 -7.72 -4.47 -0.80
C LYS A 95 -6.91 -5.76 -0.88
N ALA A 96 -6.15 -6.10 0.16
CA ALA A 96 -5.44 -7.37 0.22
C ALA A 96 -6.44 -8.54 0.24
N TYR A 97 -7.50 -8.45 1.05
CA TYR A 97 -8.54 -9.47 1.05
C TYR A 97 -9.21 -9.61 -0.32
N GLU A 98 -9.58 -8.50 -0.96
CA GLU A 98 -10.17 -8.53 -2.30
C GLU A 98 -9.23 -9.13 -3.37
N LEU A 99 -7.92 -8.98 -3.19
CA LEU A 99 -6.94 -9.55 -4.12
C LEU A 99 -6.71 -11.05 -3.93
N PHE A 100 -6.78 -11.56 -2.69
CA PHE A 100 -6.39 -12.93 -2.35
C PHE A 100 -7.57 -13.88 -2.07
N GLU A 101 -8.81 -13.37 -1.97
CA GLU A 101 -10.04 -14.16 -1.94
C GLU A 101 -10.62 -14.42 -3.34
#